data_AF-A0A2M8WX24-F1
#
_entry.id   AF-A0A2M8WX24-F1
#
_cell.length_a   1.000
_cell.length_b   1.000
_cell.length_c   1.000
_cell.angle_alpha   90.00
_cell.angle_beta   90.00
_cell.angle_gamma   90.00
#
_symmetry.space_group_name_H-M   'P 1'
#
loop_
_entity.id
_entity.type
_entity.pdbx_description
1 polymer ?
#
loop_
_entity_poly.entity_id
_entity_poly.type
_entity_poly.pdbx_seq_one_letter_code
_entity_poly.pdbx_strand_id
1 'polypeptide(L)'
;MFQLFFSNRSCDWWFNEAGIVLQLIGAGVLVVAGFKTRAALKDIPDSWDADLTEKLRDAFAEQAFTGLYGFLFLAAGLFAQAIAGVLQK
;
A
#
# COMPACT_ATOMS: atom_id res chain seq x y z
N MET A 1 -26.26 -23.88 17.10
CA MET A 1 -24.82 -24.14 17.32
C MET A 1 -24.07 -24.39 16.00
N PHE A 2 -24.56 -25.24 15.10
CA PHE A 2 -23.93 -25.51 13.79
C PHE A 2 -23.82 -24.25 12.89
N GLN A 3 -24.86 -23.42 12.79
CA GLN A 3 -24.84 -22.19 11.98
C GLN A 3 -23.79 -21.16 12.41
N LEU A 4 -23.50 -21.04 13.72
CA LEU A 4 -22.47 -20.13 14.23
C LEU A 4 -21.05 -20.56 13.83
N PHE A 5 -20.82 -21.88 13.77
CA PHE A 5 -19.53 -22.45 13.41
C PHE A 5 -19.18 -22.23 11.93
N PHE A 6 -20.16 -22.37 11.03
CA PHE A 6 -19.99 -22.06 9.61
C PHE A 6 -19.90 -20.55 9.35
N SER A 7 -20.63 -19.75 10.11
CA SER A 7 -20.56 -18.28 10.03
C SER A 7 -19.16 -17.76 10.38
N ASN A 8 -18.57 -18.20 11.50
CA ASN A 8 -17.22 -17.77 11.89
C ASN A 8 -16.14 -18.20 10.89
N ARG A 9 -16.15 -19.47 10.46
CA ARG A 9 -15.20 -19.97 9.45
C ARG A 9 -15.27 -19.18 8.15
N SER A 10 -16.47 -18.79 7.74
CA SER A 10 -16.69 -17.98 6.54
C SER A 10 -16.13 -16.57 6.75
N CYS A 11 -16.44 -15.95 7.90
CA CYS A 11 -15.98 -14.60 8.24
C CYS A 11 -14.44 -14.51 8.26
N ASP A 12 -13.76 -15.46 8.91
CA ASP A 12 -12.29 -15.49 8.99
C ASP A 12 -11.64 -15.61 7.61
N TRP A 13 -12.22 -16.44 6.75
CA TRP A 13 -11.76 -16.62 5.38
C TRP A 13 -11.91 -15.31 4.58
N TRP A 14 -13.05 -14.63 4.69
CA TRP A 14 -13.27 -13.33 4.05
C TRP A 14 -12.31 -12.24 4.56
N PHE A 15 -12.02 -12.18 5.87
CA PHE A 15 -11.05 -11.23 6.41
C PHE A 15 -9.62 -11.52 5.93
N ASN A 16 -9.25 -12.79 5.83
CA ASN A 16 -7.94 -13.18 5.34
C ASN A 16 -7.77 -12.83 3.85
N GLU A 17 -8.74 -13.18 3.00
CA GLU A 17 -8.71 -12.82 1.57
C GLU A 17 -8.73 -11.31 1.35
N ALA A 18 -9.61 -10.58 2.05
CA ALA A 18 -9.63 -9.12 1.99
C ALA A 18 -8.27 -8.52 2.38
N GLY A 19 -7.61 -9.11 3.39
CA GLY A 19 -6.27 -8.70 3.79
C GLY A 19 -5.21 -8.94 2.71
N ILE A 20 -5.26 -10.07 2.00
CA ILE A 20 -4.36 -10.35 0.86
C ILE A 20 -4.59 -9.34 -0.27
N VAL A 21 -5.84 -9.08 -0.62
CA VAL A 21 -6.20 -8.13 -1.69
C VAL A 21 -5.70 -6.72 -1.35
N LEU A 22 -5.89 -6.26 -0.11
CA LEU A 22 -5.39 -4.96 0.33
C LEU A 22 -3.85 -4.89 0.23
N GLN A 23 -3.14 -5.96 0.57
CA GLN A 23 -1.69 -5.99 0.43
C GLN A 23 -1.24 -5.95 -1.03
N LEU A 24 -1.91 -6.66 -1.94
CA LEU A 24 -1.61 -6.62 -3.37
C LEU A 24 -1.84 -5.21 -3.94
N ILE A 25 -2.93 -4.54 -3.55
CA ILE A 25 -3.20 -3.16 -3.94
C ILE A 25 -2.10 -2.24 -3.40
N GLY A 26 -1.75 -2.35 -2.12
CA GLY A 26 -0.70 -1.54 -1.50
C GLY A 26 0.66 -1.72 -2.18
N ALA A 27 1.06 -2.95 -2.45
CA ALA A 27 2.29 -3.26 -3.19
C ALA A 27 2.26 -2.68 -4.61
N GLY A 28 1.14 -2.82 -5.32
CA GLY A 28 0.95 -2.24 -6.65
C GLY A 28 1.12 -0.71 -6.66
N VAL A 29 0.52 -0.02 -5.67
CA VAL A 29 0.66 1.43 -5.51
C VAL A 29 2.13 1.82 -5.29
N LEU A 30 2.87 1.11 -4.43
CA LEU A 30 4.29 1.38 -4.18
C LEU A 30 5.15 1.21 -5.44
N VAL A 31 4.90 0.16 -6.22
CA VAL A 31 5.63 -0.12 -7.47
C VAL A 31 5.36 0.99 -8.50
N VAL A 32 4.10 1.36 -8.70
CA VAL A 32 3.73 2.44 -9.64
C VAL A 32 4.32 3.78 -9.20
N ALA A 33 4.29 4.08 -7.90
CA ALA A 33 4.91 5.28 -7.34
C ALA A 33 6.41 5.32 -7.63
N GLY A 34 7.12 4.20 -7.38
CA GLY A 34 8.55 4.10 -7.66
C GLY A 34 8.91 4.33 -9.13
N PHE A 35 8.11 3.76 -10.06
CA PHE A 35 8.32 4.01 -11.49
C PHE A 35 8.04 5.46 -11.88
N LYS A 36 6.97 6.06 -11.36
CA LYS A 36 6.63 7.47 -11.63
C LYS A 36 7.71 8.42 -11.13
N THR A 37 8.17 8.25 -9.89
CA THR A 37 9.22 9.12 -9.34
C THR A 37 10.53 8.95 -10.09
N ARG A 38 10.89 7.72 -10.49
CA ARG A 38 12.07 7.50 -11.32
C ARG A 38 11.97 8.18 -12.68
N ALA A 39 10.79 8.17 -13.30
CA ALA A 39 10.57 8.89 -14.56
C ALA A 39 10.70 10.40 -14.36
N ALA A 40 10.06 10.96 -13.33
CA ALA A 40 10.14 12.38 -12.99
C ALA A 40 11.59 12.83 -12.74
N LEU A 41 12.37 12.05 -11.98
CA LEU A 41 13.78 12.34 -11.72
C LEU A 41 14.66 12.27 -12.98
N LYS A 42 14.32 11.40 -13.94
CA LYS A 42 15.05 11.29 -15.20
C LYS A 42 14.81 12.48 -16.14
N ASP A 43 13.63 13.09 -16.05
CA ASP A 43 13.25 14.22 -16.88
C ASP A 43 13.77 15.57 -16.34
N ILE A 44 14.36 15.59 -15.15
CA ILE A 44 15.03 16.78 -14.60
C ILE A 44 16.39 16.94 -15.30
N PRO A 45 16.63 18.05 -16.03
CA PRO A 45 17.91 18.30 -16.67
C PRO A 45 19.01 18.46 -15.62
N ASP A 46 20.20 17.95 -15.93
CA ASP A 46 21.40 17.99 -15.08
C ASP A 46 22.07 19.39 -15.04
N SER A 47 21.27 20.44 -15.25
CA SER A 47 21.66 21.84 -15.14
C SER A 47 21.37 22.34 -13.74
N TRP A 48 22.29 23.14 -13.19
CA TRP A 48 22.11 23.78 -11.89
C TRP A 48 21.14 24.96 -12.03
N ASP A 49 19.85 24.65 -12.21
CA ASP A 49 18.77 25.63 -12.29
C ASP A 49 18.28 26.02 -10.88
N ALA A 50 17.83 27.26 -10.74
CA ALA A 50 17.28 27.78 -9.48
C ALA A 50 16.08 26.95 -8.97
N ASP A 51 15.32 26.35 -9.88
CA ASP A 51 14.12 25.57 -9.59
C ASP A 51 14.40 24.07 -9.35
N LEU A 52 15.66 23.63 -9.45
CA LEU A 52 16.05 22.22 -9.31
C LEU A 52 15.63 21.64 -7.95
N THR A 53 15.87 22.41 -6.88
CA THR A 53 15.52 22.02 -5.51
C THR A 53 14.01 21.88 -5.33
N GLU A 54 13.22 22.74 -5.97
CA GLU A 54 11.75 22.70 -5.90
C GLU A 54 11.20 21.49 -6.65
N LYS A 55 11.68 21.23 -7.88
CA LYS A 55 11.27 20.05 -8.67
C LYS A 55 11.60 18.74 -7.96
N LEU A 56 12.78 18.64 -7.35
CA LEU A 56 13.17 17.46 -6.56
C LEU A 56 12.29 17.30 -5.33
N ARG A 57 12.07 18.37 -4.56
CA ARG A 57 11.21 18.35 -3.37
C ARG A 57 9.81 17.86 -3.73
N ASP A 58 9.23 18.37 -4.80
CA ASP A 58 7.87 18.04 -5.20
C ASP A 58 7.77 16.59 -5.69
N ALA A 59 8.76 16.11 -6.46
CA ALA A 59 8.84 14.71 -6.87
C ALA A 59 8.98 13.73 -5.68
N PHE A 60 9.78 14.08 -4.67
CA PHE A 60 9.90 13.29 -3.44
C PHE A 60 8.65 13.40 -2.56
N ALA A 61 8.01 14.56 -2.48
CA ALA A 61 6.78 14.74 -1.73
C ALA A 61 5.66 13.89 -2.33
N GLU A 62 5.47 13.92 -3.65
CA GLU A 62 4.50 13.09 -4.35
C GLU A 62 4.77 11.59 -4.14
N GLN A 63 6.05 11.18 -4.18
CA GLN A 63 6.45 9.81 -3.86
C GLN A 63 6.09 9.44 -2.42
N ALA A 64 6.36 10.33 -1.46
CA ALA A 64 6.11 10.09 -0.04
C ALA A 64 4.60 9.95 0.25
N PHE A 65 3.75 10.80 -0.34
CA PHE A 65 2.30 10.70 -0.21
C PHE A 65 1.76 9.41 -0.83
N THR A 66 2.19 9.09 -2.06
CA THR A 66 1.76 7.85 -2.72
C THR A 66 2.27 6.61 -1.98
N GLY A 67 3.49 6.70 -1.45
CA GLY A 67 4.12 5.71 -0.59
C GLY A 67 3.34 5.47 0.70
N LEU A 68 2.85 6.54 1.34
CA LEU A 68 2.01 6.47 2.52
C LEU A 68 0.72 5.69 2.25
N TYR A 69 0.04 5.95 1.12
CA TYR A 69 -1.16 5.19 0.76
C TYR A 69 -0.84 3.71 0.55
N GLY A 70 0.21 3.38 -0.19
CA GLY A 70 0.66 2.00 -0.39
C GLY A 70 0.96 1.29 0.93
N PHE A 71 1.63 1.97 1.86
CA PHE A 71 1.91 1.45 3.19
C PHE A 71 0.65 1.26 4.03
N LEU A 72 -0.31 2.20 3.98
CA LEU A 72 -1.58 2.08 4.69
C LEU A 72 -2.38 0.86 4.20
N PHE A 73 -2.41 0.61 2.90
CA PHE A 73 -3.06 -0.59 2.34
C PHE A 73 -2.38 -1.89 2.81
N LEU A 74 -1.04 -1.92 2.83
CA LEU A 74 -0.30 -3.06 3.36
C LEU A 74 -0.60 -3.29 4.85
N ALA A 75 -0.55 -2.24 5.66
CA ALA A 75 -0.79 -2.29 7.10
C ALA A 75 -2.24 -2.73 7.42
N ALA A 76 -3.23 -2.17 6.71
CA ALA A 76 -4.62 -2.56 6.85
C ALA A 76 -4.84 -4.03 6.47
N GLY A 77 -4.18 -4.49 5.41
CA GLY A 77 -4.26 -5.89 4.99
C GLY A 77 -3.62 -6.86 5.98
N LEU A 78 -2.47 -6.49 6.58
CA LEU A 78 -1.86 -7.27 7.66
C LEU A 78 -2.75 -7.30 8.91
N PHE A 79 -3.40 -6.19 9.24
CA PHE A 79 -4.30 -6.13 10.38
C PHE A 79 -5.55 -7.02 10.18
N ALA A 80 -6.13 -7.04 8.98
CA ALA A 80 -7.25 -7.93 8.65
C ALA A 80 -6.87 -9.42 8.80
N GLN A 81 -5.66 -9.81 8.36
CA GLN A 81 -5.15 -11.18 8.55
C GLN A 81 -4.84 -11.50 10.01
N ALA A 82 -4.32 -10.53 10.77
CA ALA A 82 -4.08 -10.71 12.21
C ALA A 82 -5.38 -10.95 12.98
N ILE A 83 -6.46 -10.21 12.66
CA ILE A 83 -7.79 -10.44 13.23
C ILE A 83 -8.28 -11.85 12.87
N ALA A 84 -8.20 -12.25 11.60
CA ALA A 84 -8.60 -13.59 11.18
C ALA A 84 -7.83 -14.70 11.92
N GLY A 85 -6.51 -14.53 12.11
CA GLY A 85 -5.68 -15.49 12.86
C GLY A 85 -5.98 -15.54 14.36
N VAL A 86 -6.49 -14.46 14.95
CA VAL A 86 -6.95 -14.43 16.36
C VAL A 86 -8.32 -15.08 16.49
N LEU A 87 -9.24 -14.86 15.54
CA LEU A 87 -10.57 -15.46 15.54
C LEU A 87 -10.56 -16.98 15.34
N GLN A 88 -9.47 -17.51 14.75
CA GLN A 88 -9.26 -18.95 14.55
C GLN A 88 -8.76 -19.72 15.79
N LYS A 89 -8.42 -19.03 16.89
CA LYS A 89 -7.97 -19.64 18.15
C LYS A 89 -9.12 -19.81 19.14
#